data_AF-A0A660YIH7-F1
#
_entry.id   AF-A0A660YIH7-F1
#
_cell.length_a   1.000
_cell.length_b   1.000
_cell.length_c   1.000
_cell.angle_alpha   90.00
_cell.angle_beta   90.00
_cell.angle_gamma   90.00
#
_symmetry.space_group_name_H-M   'P 1'
#
loop_
_entity.id
_entity.type
_entity.pdbx_description
1 polymer ?
#
loop_
_entity_poly.entity_id
_entity_poly.type
_entity_poly.pdbx_seq_one_letter_code
_entity_poly.pdbx_strand_id
1 'polypeptide(L)'
;MYNWYKGKSVAITGGLGFLGSNLAHELVYLGAKVTIIDSLLPLYGGNLFNIKGIENRVNVNYADIRDEGAMKALVRNKDVIFHIAGQTSHVDSMTDPMLDVDINCRGNLVFLEACRQFNPEVKIVYAGTRA
;
A
#
# COMPACT_ATOMS: atom_id res chain seq x y z
N MET A 1 13.63 14.02 -20.31
CA MET A 1 13.86 13.44 -18.97
C MET A 1 13.28 12.03 -18.98
N TYR A 2 14.09 11.00 -18.72
CA TYR A 2 13.60 9.62 -18.65
C TYR A 2 12.72 9.47 -17.41
N ASN A 3 11.43 9.19 -17.62
CA ASN A 3 10.52 8.87 -16.54
C ASN A 3 10.50 7.35 -16.35
N TRP A 4 11.22 6.87 -15.32
CA TRP A 4 11.36 5.44 -15.02
C TRP A 4 10.02 4.74 -14.78
N TYR A 5 9.00 5.46 -14.28
CA TYR A 5 7.68 4.91 -13.95
C TYR A 5 6.76 4.70 -15.15
N LYS A 6 7.08 5.27 -16.32
CA LYS A 6 6.21 5.17 -17.50
C LYS A 6 6.04 3.71 -17.92
N GLY A 7 4.81 3.21 -17.89
CA GLY A 7 4.45 1.84 -18.22
C GLY A 7 4.76 0.78 -17.14
N LYS A 8 5.36 1.18 -16.01
CA LYS A 8 5.68 0.28 -14.90
C LYS A 8 4.44 -0.12 -14.12
N SER A 9 4.43 -1.36 -13.64
CA SER A 9 3.39 -1.88 -12.75
C SER A 9 3.73 -1.52 -11.31
N VAL A 10 2.97 -0.60 -10.72
CA VAL A 10 3.23 -0.08 -9.37
C VAL A 10 2.09 -0.45 -8.45
N ALA A 11 2.37 -0.95 -7.25
CA ALA A 11 1.36 -1.12 -6.21
C ALA A 11 1.62 -0.17 -5.02
N ILE A 12 0.54 0.24 -4.36
CA ILE A 12 0.58 1.11 -3.17
C ILE A 12 -0.33 0.48 -2.11
N THR A 13 0.23 0.02 -0.99
CA THR A 13 -0.56 -0.37 0.18
C THR A 13 -0.92 0.89 0.98
N GLY A 14 -2.13 0.97 1.55
CA GLY A 14 -2.61 2.21 2.17
C GLY A 14 -2.87 3.31 1.13
N GLY A 15 -3.11 2.92 -0.13
CA GLY A 15 -3.19 3.85 -1.27
C GLY A 15 -4.44 4.74 -1.27
N LEU A 16 -5.45 4.46 -0.43
CA LEU A 16 -6.58 5.36 -0.23
C LEU A 16 -6.40 6.31 0.95
N GLY A 17 -5.30 6.19 1.71
CA GLY A 17 -4.92 7.13 2.77
C GLY A 17 -4.28 8.42 2.24
N PHE A 18 -3.87 9.30 3.14
CA PHE A 18 -3.32 10.62 2.80
C PHE A 18 -2.06 10.56 1.92
N LEU A 19 -1.00 9.88 2.38
CA LEU A 19 0.26 9.78 1.63
C LEU A 19 0.09 8.92 0.36
N GLY A 20 -0.58 7.78 0.49
CA GLY A 20 -0.74 6.82 -0.61
C GLY A 20 -1.52 7.37 -1.80
N SER A 21 -2.58 8.14 -1.56
CA SER A 21 -3.39 8.72 -2.63
C SER A 21 -2.66 9.82 -3.39
N ASN A 22 -1.95 10.72 -2.69
CA ASN A 22 -1.11 11.73 -3.33
C ASN A 22 -0.03 11.10 -4.22
N LEU A 23 0.60 10.03 -3.73
CA LEU A 23 1.56 9.25 -4.53
C LEU A 23 0.89 8.58 -5.74
N ALA A 24 -0.34 8.08 -5.61
CA ALA A 24 -1.10 7.51 -6.71
C ALA A 24 -1.35 8.54 -7.83
N HIS A 25 -1.72 9.78 -7.48
CA HIS A 25 -1.89 10.87 -8.45
C HIS A 25 -0.61 11.12 -9.25
N GLU A 26 0.52 11.26 -8.55
CA GLU A 26 1.80 11.53 -9.21
C GLU A 26 2.24 10.34 -10.09
N LEU A 27 2.11 9.10 -9.61
CA LEU A 27 2.46 7.93 -10.41
C LEU A 27 1.59 7.77 -11.66
N VAL A 28 0.29 8.09 -11.56
CA VAL A 28 -0.61 8.11 -12.73
C VAL A 28 -0.19 9.21 -13.71
N TYR A 29 0.16 10.40 -13.23
CA TYR A 29 0.68 11.48 -14.08
C TYR A 29 1.99 11.09 -14.78
N LEU A 30 2.84 10.35 -14.07
CA LEU A 30 4.07 9.76 -14.62
C LEU A 30 3.81 8.55 -15.55
N GLY A 31 2.56 8.14 -15.77
CA GLY A 31 2.19 7.09 -16.71
C GLY A 31 2.43 5.67 -16.22
N ALA A 32 2.51 5.47 -14.90
CA ALA A 32 2.53 4.14 -14.30
C ALA A 32 1.16 3.45 -14.37
N LYS A 33 1.15 2.12 -14.31
CA LYS A 33 -0.04 1.29 -14.11
C LYS A 33 -0.21 1.05 -12.61
N VAL A 34 -1.03 1.89 -11.98
CA VAL A 34 -1.15 1.93 -10.51
C VAL A 34 -2.22 0.96 -10.00
N THR A 35 -1.83 0.15 -9.02
CA THR A 35 -2.70 -0.69 -8.21
C THR A 35 -2.75 -0.15 -6.79
N ILE A 36 -3.93 0.15 -6.28
CA ILE A 36 -4.15 0.56 -4.90
C ILE A 36 -4.62 -0.65 -4.11
N ILE A 37 -4.04 -0.85 -2.93
CA ILE A 37 -4.38 -1.90 -1.98
C ILE A 37 -4.71 -1.20 -0.66
N ASP A 38 -5.94 -1.33 -0.19
CA ASP A 38 -6.38 -0.67 1.03
C ASP A 38 -7.52 -1.44 1.68
N SER A 39 -7.51 -1.60 3.01
CA SER A 39 -8.57 -2.31 3.74
C SER A 39 -9.72 -1.39 4.14
N LEU A 40 -9.60 -0.07 3.97
CA LEU A 40 -10.57 0.92 4.43
C LEU A 40 -10.96 0.72 5.91
N LEU A 41 -9.99 0.37 6.76
CA LEU A 41 -10.23 0.22 8.19
C LEU A 41 -10.87 1.52 8.73
N PRO A 42 -12.02 1.43 9.42
CA PRO A 42 -12.70 2.61 9.93
C PRO A 42 -11.79 3.43 10.84
N LEU A 43 -11.74 4.75 10.63
CA LEU A 43 -10.89 5.71 11.34
C LEU A 43 -9.41 5.77 10.91
N TYR A 44 -8.97 4.96 9.94
CA TYR A 44 -7.57 4.92 9.46
C TYR A 44 -7.34 5.73 8.18
N GLY A 45 -8.26 6.65 7.85
CA GLY A 45 -8.07 7.68 6.82
C GLY A 45 -8.27 7.24 5.37
N GLY A 46 -8.51 5.96 5.10
CA GLY A 46 -8.85 5.47 3.77
C GLY A 46 -10.17 6.07 3.25
N ASN A 47 -10.13 6.71 2.08
CA ASN A 47 -11.32 7.30 1.45
C ASN A 47 -11.21 7.32 -0.08
N LEU A 48 -12.24 6.84 -0.79
CA LEU A 48 -12.30 6.88 -2.25
C LEU A 48 -12.27 8.29 -2.84
N PHE A 49 -12.71 9.29 -2.08
CA PHE A 49 -12.58 10.70 -2.49
C PHE A 49 -11.13 11.11 -2.74
N ASN A 50 -10.17 10.46 -2.08
CA ASN A 50 -8.75 10.81 -2.20
C ASN A 50 -8.17 10.51 -3.60
N ILE A 51 -8.83 9.64 -4.37
CA ILE A 51 -8.44 9.31 -5.76
C ILE A 51 -9.30 10.05 -6.80
N LYS A 52 -10.03 11.10 -6.40
CA LYS A 52 -10.86 11.89 -7.31
C LYS A 52 -10.04 12.47 -8.47
N GLY A 53 -10.42 12.20 -9.71
CA GLY A 53 -9.71 12.60 -10.93
C GLY A 53 -8.74 11.54 -11.50
N ILE A 54 -8.51 10.43 -10.80
CA ILE A 54 -7.72 9.28 -11.27
C ILE A 54 -8.46 7.95 -11.12
N GLU A 55 -9.73 7.93 -10.72
CA GLU A 55 -10.51 6.73 -10.38
C GLU A 55 -10.48 5.69 -11.51
N ASN A 56 -10.61 6.15 -12.76
CA ASN A 56 -10.59 5.29 -13.95
C ASN A 56 -9.18 4.93 -14.44
N ARG A 57 -8.13 5.42 -13.75
CA ARG A 57 -6.72 5.21 -14.11
C ARG A 57 -5.97 4.38 -13.08
N VAL A 58 -6.63 3.96 -12.00
CA VAL A 58 -6.09 3.10 -10.96
C VAL A 58 -6.92 1.83 -10.85
N ASN A 59 -6.31 0.73 -10.42
CA ASN A 59 -7.04 -0.47 -10.03
C ASN A 59 -7.08 -0.57 -8.50
N VAL A 60 -8.26 -0.44 -7.90
CA VAL A 60 -8.44 -0.49 -6.43
C VAL A 60 -8.79 -1.91 -6.00
N ASN A 61 -8.02 -2.45 -5.05
CA ASN A 61 -8.25 -3.75 -4.43
C ASN A 61 -8.49 -3.54 -2.94
N TYR A 62 -9.70 -3.88 -2.48
CA TYR A 62 -10.06 -3.83 -1.08
C TYR A 62 -9.50 -5.05 -0.37
N ALA A 63 -8.36 -4.89 0.29
CA ALA A 63 -7.65 -5.99 0.93
C ALA A 63 -6.82 -5.48 2.10
N ASP A 64 -6.73 -6.31 3.12
CA ASP A 64 -5.88 -6.08 4.29
C ASP A 64 -4.50 -6.71 4.06
N ILE A 65 -3.43 -6.03 4.48
CA ILE A 65 -2.07 -6.56 4.38
C ILE A 65 -1.87 -7.82 5.25
N ARG A 66 -2.76 -8.06 6.21
CA ARG A 66 -2.81 -9.27 7.04
C ARG A 66 -3.44 -10.47 6.34
N ASP A 67 -4.06 -10.28 5.17
CA ASP A 67 -4.63 -11.36 4.36
C ASP A 67 -3.56 -11.97 3.44
N GLU A 68 -3.07 -13.14 3.82
CA GLU A 68 -2.06 -13.91 3.08
C GLU A 68 -2.51 -14.27 1.65
N GLY A 69 -3.79 -14.62 1.48
CA GLY A 69 -4.36 -15.02 0.20
C GLY A 69 -4.39 -13.84 -0.78
N ALA A 70 -4.84 -12.68 -0.30
CA ALA A 70 -4.83 -11.45 -1.06
C ALA A 70 -3.40 -11.01 -1.40
N MET A 71 -2.47 -10.99 -0.42
CA MET A 71 -1.10 -10.55 -0.65
C MET A 71 -0.37 -11.43 -1.66
N LYS A 72 -0.56 -12.76 -1.62
CA LYS A 72 -0.02 -13.69 -2.62
C LYS A 72 -0.38 -13.32 -4.06
N ALA A 73 -1.57 -12.80 -4.30
CA ALA A 73 -2.02 -12.38 -5.62
C ALA A 73 -1.54 -10.96 -5.97
N LEU A 74 -1.70 -10.03 -5.03
CA LEU A 74 -1.54 -8.60 -5.29
C LEU A 74 -0.07 -8.15 -5.45
N VAL A 75 0.88 -8.87 -4.86
CA VAL A 75 2.32 -8.55 -5.00
C VAL A 75 2.91 -8.99 -6.33
N ARG A 76 2.26 -9.87 -7.09
CA ARG A 76 2.81 -10.46 -8.32
C ARG A 76 2.93 -9.43 -9.45
N ASN A 77 3.96 -9.61 -10.27
CA ASN A 77 4.20 -8.82 -11.49
C ASN A 77 4.24 -7.29 -11.25
N LYS A 78 4.64 -6.87 -10.05
CA LYS A 78 4.90 -5.46 -9.73
C LYS A 78 6.38 -5.18 -9.89
N ASP A 79 6.71 -4.07 -10.52
CA ASP A 79 8.08 -3.57 -10.62
C ASP A 79 8.52 -2.92 -9.30
N VAL A 80 7.58 -2.23 -8.63
CA VAL A 80 7.80 -1.58 -7.34
C VAL A 80 6.51 -1.57 -6.52
N ILE A 81 6.66 -1.74 -5.20
CA ILE A 81 5.58 -1.62 -4.23
C ILE A 81 5.96 -0.54 -3.22
N PHE A 82 5.11 0.47 -3.12
CA PHE A 82 5.16 1.45 -2.03
C PHE A 82 4.31 0.93 -0.89
N HIS A 83 4.98 0.47 0.16
CA HIS A 83 4.31 -0.07 1.34
C HIS A 83 4.08 1.04 2.36
N ILE A 84 2.87 1.62 2.33
CA ILE A 84 2.45 2.78 3.14
C ILE A 84 1.34 2.38 4.12
N ALA A 85 0.76 1.18 4.00
CA ALA A 85 -0.20 0.67 4.97
C ALA A 85 0.47 0.49 6.34
N GLY A 86 -0.13 1.11 7.36
CA GLY A 86 0.29 1.02 8.75
C GLY A 86 -0.63 1.86 9.63
N GLN A 87 -0.65 1.52 10.92
CA GLN A 87 -1.24 2.34 11.96
C GLN A 87 -0.17 3.31 12.49
N THR A 88 -0.52 4.59 12.70
CA THR A 88 0.46 5.60 13.20
C THR A 88 0.00 6.39 14.43
N SER A 89 -1.20 6.14 14.96
CA SER A 89 -1.73 6.86 16.12
C SER A 89 -1.18 6.29 17.43
N HIS A 90 -0.39 7.11 18.12
CA HIS A 90 0.18 6.79 19.43
C HIS A 90 -0.88 6.51 20.50
N VAL A 91 -2.05 7.14 20.42
CA VAL A 91 -3.11 6.93 21.42
C VAL A 91 -3.73 5.55 21.25
N ASP A 92 -3.99 5.15 20.01
CA ASP A 92 -4.61 3.85 19.74
C ASP A 92 -3.63 2.72 20.03
N SER A 93 -2.32 2.89 19.78
CA SER A 93 -1.31 1.88 20.11
C SER A 93 -1.21 1.61 21.62
N MET A 94 -1.50 2.62 22.45
CA MET A 94 -1.54 2.46 23.91
C MET A 94 -2.87 1.88 24.41
N THR A 95 -3.96 2.11 23.66
CA THR A 95 -5.31 1.68 24.02
C THR A 95 -5.58 0.24 23.58
N ASP A 96 -5.14 -0.12 22.37
CA ASP A 96 -5.22 -1.47 21.79
C ASP A 96 -3.86 -1.86 21.15
N PRO A 97 -2.87 -2.23 21.98
CA PRO A 97 -1.55 -2.63 21.49
C PRO A 97 -1.58 -3.93 20.68
N MET A 98 -2.59 -4.78 20.89
CA MET A 98 -2.71 -6.03 20.14
C MET A 98 -3.07 -5.74 18.70
N LEU A 99 -4.03 -4.85 18.45
CA LEU A 99 -4.36 -4.39 17.10
C LEU A 99 -3.19 -3.67 16.42
N ASP A 100 -2.43 -2.86 17.18
CA ASP A 100 -1.24 -2.19 16.66
C ASP A 100 -0.20 -3.21 16.16
N VAL A 101 0.19 -4.17 17.00
CA VAL A 101 1.13 -5.25 16.63
C VAL A 101 0.57 -6.08 15.46
N ASP A 102 -0.74 -6.30 15.44
CA ASP A 102 -1.38 -7.07 14.39
C ASP A 102 -1.24 -6.43 13.01
N ILE A 103 -1.42 -5.12 12.94
CA ILE A 103 -1.30 -4.33 11.71
C ILE A 103 0.18 -4.09 11.38
N ASN A 104 0.93 -3.51 12.33
CA ASN A 104 2.27 -2.98 12.11
C ASN A 104 3.39 -4.03 12.19
N CYS A 105 3.17 -5.18 12.81
CA CYS A 105 4.18 -6.25 12.86
C CYS A 105 3.74 -7.45 12.01
N ARG A 106 2.62 -8.08 12.37
CA ARG A 106 2.14 -9.29 11.67
C ARG A 106 1.75 -8.99 10.23
N GLY A 107 0.96 -7.95 9.98
CA GLY A 107 0.58 -7.53 8.62
C GLY A 107 1.78 -7.21 7.73
N ASN A 108 2.78 -6.53 8.29
CA ASN A 108 4.05 -6.29 7.62
C ASN A 108 4.79 -7.57 7.25
N LEU A 109 4.86 -8.54 8.17
CA LEU A 109 5.50 -9.83 7.90
C LEU A 109 4.76 -10.62 6.82
N VAL A 110 3.42 -10.64 6.84
CA VAL A 110 2.60 -11.28 5.80
C VAL A 110 2.90 -10.68 4.42
N PHE A 111 2.94 -9.35 4.31
CA PHE A 111 3.27 -8.65 3.08
C PHE A 111 4.68 -8.98 2.58
N LEU A 112 5.69 -8.90 3.45
CA LEU A 112 7.09 -9.16 3.09
C LEU A 112 7.30 -10.62 2.70
N GLU A 113 6.65 -11.56 3.39
CA GLU A 113 6.71 -12.98 3.06
C GLU A 113 6.04 -13.28 1.72
N ALA A 114 4.92 -12.63 1.42
CA ALA A 114 4.30 -12.72 0.10
C ALA A 114 5.22 -12.20 -1.01
N CYS A 115 5.91 -11.08 -0.78
CA CYS A 115 6.91 -10.57 -1.71
C CYS A 115 8.05 -11.58 -1.89
N ARG A 116 8.62 -12.09 -0.80
CA ARG A 116 9.71 -13.08 -0.83
C ARG A 116 9.34 -14.34 -1.61
N GLN A 117 8.13 -14.85 -1.46
CA GLN A 117 7.67 -16.08 -2.11
C GLN A 117 7.20 -15.88 -3.55
N PHE A 118 6.54 -14.77 -3.86
CA PHE A 118 5.77 -14.61 -5.11
C PHE A 118 6.24 -13.46 -6.01
N ASN A 119 7.13 -12.60 -5.52
CA ASN A 119 7.80 -11.56 -6.31
C ASN A 119 9.17 -11.18 -5.72
N PRO A 120 10.14 -12.12 -5.67
CA PRO A 120 11.40 -11.93 -4.92
C PRO A 120 12.28 -10.78 -5.44
N GLU A 121 12.11 -10.38 -6.70
CA GLU A 121 12.88 -9.29 -7.34
C GLU A 121 12.20 -7.92 -7.19
N VAL A 122 11.07 -7.84 -6.48
CA VAL A 122 10.31 -6.59 -6.35
C VAL A 122 11.09 -5.55 -5.56
N LYS A 123 11.05 -4.30 -6.03
CA LYS A 123 11.55 -3.17 -5.25
C LYS A 123 10.49 -2.75 -4.24
N ILE A 124 10.85 -2.72 -2.97
CA ILE A 124 9.96 -2.27 -1.89
C ILE A 124 10.45 -0.92 -1.40
N VAL A 125 9.55 0.07 -1.37
CA VAL A 125 9.76 1.34 -0.67
C VAL A 125 8.86 1.35 0.55
N TYR A 126 9.47 1.29 1.73
CA TYR A 126 8.76 1.19 3.01
C TYR A 126 8.65 2.55 3.70
N ALA A 127 7.45 2.91 4.17
CA ALA A 127 7.24 4.11 4.96
C ALA A 127 7.60 3.87 6.43
N GLY A 128 8.83 4.22 6.82
CA GLY A 128 9.26 4.21 8.22
C GLY A 128 8.86 5.47 8.98
N THR A 129 8.84 5.37 10.32
CA THR A 129 8.74 6.53 11.21
C THR A 129 10.11 6.84 11.83
N ARG A 130 10.31 8.09 12.25
CA ARG A 130 11.48 8.45 13.07
C ARG A 130 11.29 7.87 14.47
N ALA A 131 12.37 7.34 15.05
CA ALA A 131 12.44 6.91 16.43
C ALA A 131 12.59 8.11 17.39
#